data_AF-E0SQ50-F1
#
_entry.id   AF-E0SQ50-F1
#
_cell.length_a   1.000
_cell.length_b   1.000
_cell.length_c   1.000
_cell.angle_alpha   90.00
_cell.angle_beta   90.00
_cell.angle_gamma   90.00
#
_symmetry.space_group_name_H-M   'P 1'
#
loop_
_entity.id
_entity.type
_entity.pdbx_description
1 polymer ?
#
loop_
_entity_poly.entity_id
_entity_poly.type
_entity_poly.pdbx_seq_one_letter_code
_entity_poly.pdbx_strand_id
1 'polypeptide(L)'
;MYHKGCIDLETQNIEVMIKELEDIIHRHSMYIRKCRSIPKKIEDEETRRNIARMIRRLMLLSIKLEKILMKLESLINTANSFLTEDIGERLDILTFYIATVSIAEEKDVWSSIDEHFLEGIGLTISLDDQFKRILRIEHIALNINSTISSR
;
A
#
# COMPACT_ATOMS: atom_id res chain seq x y z
N MET A 1 13.25 27.65 24.40
CA MET A 1 13.97 27.16 23.19
C MET A 1 13.90 25.62 23.09
N TYR A 2 12.71 25.02 23.10
CA TYR A 2 12.51 23.56 22.99
C TYR A 2 11.83 23.12 21.68
N HIS A 3 11.36 24.06 20.85
CA HIS A 3 10.59 23.72 19.64
C HIS A 3 11.47 23.31 18.45
N LYS A 4 12.65 23.90 18.25
CA LYS A 4 13.45 23.64 17.03
C LYS A 4 13.90 22.16 16.92
N GLY A 5 14.42 21.58 18.01
CA GLY A 5 14.84 20.17 18.01
C GLY A 5 13.69 19.14 17.92
N CYS A 6 12.46 19.53 18.27
CA CYS A 6 11.27 18.68 18.13
C CYS A 6 10.81 18.62 16.66
N ILE A 7 10.82 19.77 15.98
CA ILE A 7 10.43 19.92 14.58
C ILE A 7 11.39 19.16 13.66
N ASP A 8 12.69 19.24 13.93
CA ASP A 8 13.73 18.57 13.14
C ASP A 8 13.58 17.03 13.22
N LEU A 9 13.22 16.49 14.40
CA LEU A 9 13.01 15.05 14.59
C LEU A 9 11.72 14.55 13.91
N GLU A 10 10.62 15.29 14.01
CA GLU A 10 9.36 14.92 13.36
C GLU A 10 9.47 14.94 11.83
N THR A 11 10.15 15.95 11.30
CA THR A 11 10.45 16.05 9.86
C THR A 11 11.29 14.85 9.40
N GLN A 12 12.33 14.51 10.15
CA GLN A 12 13.18 13.35 9.85
C GLN A 12 12.39 12.04 9.90
N ASN A 13 11.46 11.88 10.85
CA ASN A 13 10.60 10.70 10.93
C ASN A 13 9.69 10.59 9.71
N ILE A 14 9.10 11.70 9.25
CA ILE A 14 8.28 11.73 8.04
C ILE A 14 9.10 11.36 6.81
N GLU A 15 10.31 11.90 6.65
CA GLU A 15 11.20 11.54 5.54
C GLU A 15 11.57 10.05 5.52
N VAL A 16 11.85 9.46 6.68
CA VAL A 16 12.12 8.02 6.80
C VAL A 16 10.89 7.23 6.35
N MET A 17 9.69 7.63 6.77
CA MET A 17 8.46 6.97 6.35
C MET A 17 8.15 7.16 4.86
N ILE A 18 8.48 8.30 4.27
CA ILE A 18 8.35 8.51 2.81
C ILE A 18 9.23 7.51 2.06
N LYS A 19 10.48 7.31 2.50
CA LYS A 19 11.38 6.31 1.89
C LYS A 19 10.82 4.89 2.05
N GLU A 20 10.27 4.57 3.22
CA GLU A 20 9.58 3.29 3.43
C GLU A 20 8.34 3.14 2.53
N LEU A 21 7.61 4.23 2.33
CA LEU A 21 6.43 4.30 1.47
C LEU A 21 6.80 4.07 -0.01
N GLU A 22 7.85 4.72 -0.50
CA GLU A 22 8.39 4.52 -1.85
C GLU A 22 8.79 3.05 -2.09
N ASP A 23 9.55 2.46 -1.17
CA ASP A 23 9.99 1.06 -1.25
C ASP A 23 8.81 0.06 -1.18
N ILE A 24 7.79 0.35 -0.36
CA ILE A 24 6.61 -0.52 -0.30
C ILE A 24 5.75 -0.40 -1.57
N ILE A 25 5.53 0.80 -2.09
CA ILE A 25 4.79 1.02 -3.34
C ILE A 25 5.48 0.31 -4.49
N HIS A 26 6.80 0.48 -4.63
CA HIS A 26 7.56 -0.17 -5.69
C HIS A 26 7.40 -1.70 -5.68
N ARG A 27 7.57 -2.32 -4.50
CA ARG A 27 7.42 -3.77 -4.36
C ARG A 27 5.98 -4.23 -4.55
N HIS A 28 5.01 -3.49 -4.04
CA HIS A 28 3.59 -3.77 -4.19
C HIS A 28 3.19 -3.77 -5.67
N SER A 29 3.52 -2.70 -6.41
CA SER A 29 3.30 -2.59 -7.86
C SER A 29 4.03 -3.69 -8.65
N MET A 30 5.22 -4.11 -8.24
CA MET A 30 5.90 -5.26 -8.85
C MET A 30 5.11 -6.56 -8.66
N TYR A 31 4.57 -6.82 -7.46
CA TYR A 31 3.80 -8.03 -7.19
C TYR A 31 2.40 -8.02 -7.80
N ILE A 32 1.75 -6.86 -7.94
CA ILE A 32 0.52 -6.71 -8.74
C ILE A 32 0.78 -7.22 -10.16
N ARG A 33 1.83 -6.71 -10.83
CA ARG A 33 2.18 -7.11 -12.19
C ARG A 33 2.45 -8.62 -12.31
N LYS A 34 3.14 -9.21 -11.33
CA LYS A 34 3.34 -10.67 -11.29
C LYS A 34 2.04 -11.43 -11.14
N CYS A 35 1.12 -10.96 -10.28
CA CYS A 35 -0.17 -11.62 -10.06
C CYS A 35 -1.10 -11.50 -11.26
N ARG A 36 -1.07 -10.38 -12.00
CA ARG A 36 -1.81 -10.23 -13.27
C ARG A 36 -1.42 -11.28 -14.32
N SER A 37 -0.18 -11.78 -14.27
CA SER A 37 0.33 -12.80 -15.20
C SER A 37 0.10 -14.24 -14.72
N ILE A 38 -0.70 -14.46 -13.67
CA ILE A 38 -1.00 -15.82 -13.19
C ILE A 38 -1.79 -16.58 -14.26
N PRO A 39 -1.37 -17.80 -14.66
CA PRO A 39 -2.09 -18.59 -15.64
C PRO A 39 -3.39 -19.14 -15.05
N LYS A 40 -4.44 -19.21 -15.89
CA LYS A 40 -5.75 -19.77 -15.50
C LYS A 40 -5.74 -21.27 -15.24
N LYS A 41 -4.74 -21.98 -15.77
CA LYS A 41 -4.56 -23.42 -15.61
C LYS A 41 -3.19 -23.67 -15.00
N ILE A 42 -3.16 -24.47 -13.94
CA ILE A 42 -1.93 -24.79 -13.21
C ILE A 42 -1.75 -26.31 -13.22
N GLU A 43 -0.76 -26.77 -13.96
CA GLU A 43 -0.59 -28.21 -14.24
C GLU A 43 0.31 -28.88 -13.21
N ASP A 44 1.34 -28.20 -12.72
CA ASP A 44 2.32 -28.75 -11.79
C ASP A 44 2.31 -28.10 -10.40
N GLU A 45 2.79 -28.86 -9.41
CA GLU A 45 2.81 -28.48 -8.00
C GLU A 45 3.84 -27.38 -7.68
N GLU A 46 4.90 -27.24 -8.47
CA GLU A 46 5.89 -26.18 -8.26
C GLU A 46 5.30 -24.81 -8.65
N THR A 47 4.63 -24.74 -9.79
CA THR A 47 3.90 -23.55 -10.25
C THR A 47 2.82 -23.15 -9.25
N ARG A 48 2.03 -24.10 -8.71
CA ARG A 48 1.05 -23.81 -7.64
C ARG A 48 1.71 -23.15 -6.44
N ARG A 49 2.80 -23.73 -5.93
CA ARG A 49 3.54 -23.18 -4.78
C ARG A 49 4.14 -21.81 -5.06
N ASN A 50 4.62 -21.57 -6.28
CA ASN A 50 5.14 -20.27 -6.71
C ASN A 50 4.03 -19.21 -6.73
N ILE A 51 2.87 -19.54 -7.31
CA ILE A 51 1.69 -18.66 -7.36
C ILE A 51 1.19 -18.35 -5.94
N ALA A 52 1.06 -19.38 -5.10
CA ALA A 52 0.66 -19.21 -3.70
C ALA A 52 1.59 -18.27 -2.93
N ARG A 53 2.91 -18.39 -3.15
CA ARG A 53 3.92 -17.46 -2.59
C ARG A 53 3.74 -16.04 -3.11
N MET A 54 3.47 -15.86 -4.40
CA MET A 54 3.25 -14.53 -4.99
C MET A 54 2.01 -13.84 -4.42
N ILE A 55 0.87 -14.54 -4.34
CA ILE A 55 -0.38 -13.99 -3.79
C ILE A 55 -0.23 -13.64 -2.31
N ARG A 56 0.36 -14.55 -1.51
CA ARG A 56 0.68 -14.25 -0.10
C ARG A 56 1.56 -13.02 0.03
N ARG A 57 2.54 -12.87 -0.86
CA ARG A 57 3.44 -11.72 -0.83
C ARG A 57 2.73 -10.43 -1.20
N LEU A 58 1.84 -10.43 -2.20
CA LEU A 58 1.00 -9.26 -2.51
C LEU A 58 0.16 -8.86 -1.29
N MET A 59 -0.55 -9.81 -0.68
CA MET A 59 -1.36 -9.58 0.52
C MET A 59 -0.52 -8.98 1.67
N LEU A 60 0.66 -9.54 1.95
CA LEU A 60 1.57 -9.02 2.99
C LEU A 60 2.08 -7.61 2.68
N LEU A 61 2.30 -7.28 1.41
CA LEU A 61 2.68 -5.93 0.99
C LEU A 61 1.51 -4.96 1.18
N SER A 62 0.27 -5.36 0.86
CA SER A 62 -0.93 -4.54 1.12
C SER A 62 -1.15 -4.30 2.62
N ILE A 63 -0.93 -5.33 3.47
CA ILE A 63 -0.94 -5.18 4.94
C ILE A 63 0.10 -4.15 5.40
N LYS A 64 1.32 -4.22 4.86
CA LYS A 64 2.40 -3.31 5.25
C LYS A 64 2.14 -1.88 4.74
N LEU A 65 1.63 -1.74 3.52
CA LEU A 65 1.23 -0.46 2.94
C LEU A 65 0.17 0.23 3.79
N GLU A 66 -0.91 -0.47 4.17
CA GLU A 66 -1.93 0.06 5.07
C GLU A 66 -1.33 0.57 6.39
N LYS A 67 -0.46 -0.22 7.02
CA LYS A 67 0.18 0.17 8.29
C LYS A 67 1.07 1.41 8.16
N ILE A 68 1.83 1.53 7.07
CA ILE A 68 2.66 2.71 6.81
C ILE A 68 1.77 3.93 6.61
N LEU A 69 0.72 3.82 5.81
CA LEU A 69 -0.22 4.91 5.56
C LEU A 69 -0.97 5.34 6.82
N MET A 70 -1.43 4.42 7.65
CA MET A 70 -2.06 4.77 8.95
C MET A 70 -1.11 5.56 9.86
N LYS A 71 0.17 5.18 9.92
CA LYS A 71 1.18 5.93 10.67
C LYS A 71 1.41 7.32 10.09
N LEU A 72 1.46 7.41 8.76
CA LEU A 72 1.65 8.66 8.03
C LEU A 72 0.48 9.61 8.22
N GLU A 73 -0.75 9.14 8.09
CA GLU A 73 -1.96 9.91 8.38
C GLU A 73 -1.95 10.43 9.82
N SER A 74 -1.62 9.58 10.80
CA SER A 74 -1.50 10.00 12.19
C SER A 74 -0.45 11.09 12.37
N LEU A 75 0.75 10.95 11.78
CA LEU A 75 1.82 11.93 11.91
C LEU A 75 1.46 13.26 11.24
N ILE A 76 0.87 13.24 10.04
CA ILE A 76 0.48 14.43 9.30
C ILE A 76 -0.61 15.20 10.05
N ASN A 77 -1.60 14.50 10.61
CA ASN A 77 -2.66 15.10 11.40
C ASN A 77 -2.13 15.79 12.67
N THR A 78 -1.05 15.27 13.27
CA THR A 78 -0.40 15.87 14.44
C THR A 78 0.61 16.96 14.08
N ALA A 79 1.37 16.79 13.00
CA ALA A 79 2.49 17.63 12.58
C ALA A 79 2.05 18.79 11.68
N ASN A 80 0.80 19.26 11.83
CA ASN A 80 0.16 20.12 10.85
C ASN A 80 0.85 21.50 10.66
N SER A 81 1.85 21.85 11.48
CA SER A 81 2.66 23.07 11.35
C SER A 81 4.07 22.86 10.75
N PHE A 82 4.49 21.63 10.40
CA PHE A 82 5.91 21.32 10.12
C PHE A 82 6.22 20.69 8.76
N LEU A 83 5.23 20.34 7.95
CA LEU A 83 5.49 19.84 6.59
C LEU A 83 6.07 20.96 5.72
N THR A 84 7.28 20.73 5.20
CA THR A 84 7.86 21.56 4.14
C THR A 84 7.14 21.32 2.83
N GLU A 85 7.27 22.26 1.88
CA GLU A 85 6.69 22.15 0.54
C GLU A 85 7.15 20.88 -0.19
N ASP A 86 8.47 20.58 -0.18
CA ASP A 86 9.04 19.36 -0.79
C ASP A 86 8.44 18.06 -0.23
N ILE A 87 8.27 17.97 1.10
CA ILE A 87 7.64 16.83 1.74
C ILE A 87 6.17 16.73 1.32
N GLY A 88 5.46 17.86 1.28
CA GLY A 88 4.07 17.95 0.83
C GLY A 88 3.90 17.41 -0.60
N GLU A 89 4.68 17.92 -1.55
CA GLU A 89 4.63 17.50 -2.96
C GLU A 89 4.92 16.01 -3.13
N ARG A 90 5.96 15.48 -2.46
CA ARG A 90 6.30 14.06 -2.54
C ARG A 90 5.18 13.18 -2.01
N LEU A 91 4.58 13.55 -0.89
CA LEU A 91 3.47 12.83 -0.31
C LEU A 91 2.21 12.91 -1.18
N ASP A 92 1.93 14.08 -1.76
CA ASP A 92 0.82 14.28 -2.70
C ASP A 92 0.94 13.31 -3.89
N ILE A 93 2.11 13.28 -4.55
CA ILE A 93 2.37 12.38 -5.68
C ILE A 93 2.23 10.90 -5.29
N LEU A 94 2.82 10.49 -4.16
CA LEU A 94 2.81 9.09 -3.73
C LEU A 94 1.40 8.63 -3.35
N THR A 95 0.65 9.46 -2.62
CA THR A 95 -0.72 9.13 -2.19
C THR A 95 -1.71 9.17 -3.35
N PHE A 96 -1.55 10.12 -4.27
CA PHE A 96 -2.29 10.14 -5.53
C PHE A 96 -2.05 8.86 -6.34
N TYR A 97 -0.80 8.45 -6.53
CA TYR A 97 -0.47 7.21 -7.25
C TYR A 97 -1.09 5.98 -6.58
N ILE A 98 -1.04 5.89 -5.24
CA ILE A 98 -1.66 4.77 -4.51
C ILE A 98 -3.17 4.74 -4.79
N ALA A 99 -3.86 5.85 -4.56
CA ALA A 99 -5.31 5.92 -4.64
C ALA A 99 -5.83 5.69 -6.07
N THR A 100 -5.13 6.20 -7.08
CA THR A 100 -5.62 6.19 -8.47
C THR A 100 -5.11 5.01 -9.30
N VAL A 101 -3.88 4.56 -9.06
CA VAL A 101 -3.24 3.51 -9.87
C VAL A 101 -3.12 2.22 -9.08
N SER A 102 -2.30 2.22 -8.02
CA SER A 102 -1.89 0.98 -7.34
C SER A 102 -3.09 0.20 -6.79
N ILE A 103 -4.08 0.91 -6.24
CA ILE A 103 -5.29 0.31 -5.68
C ILE A 103 -6.23 -0.22 -6.74
N ALA A 104 -6.45 0.52 -7.83
CA ALA A 104 -7.28 0.07 -8.93
C ALA A 104 -6.71 -1.23 -9.55
N GLU A 105 -5.40 -1.27 -9.78
CA GLU A 105 -4.76 -2.47 -10.32
C GLU A 105 -4.79 -3.65 -9.35
N GLU A 106 -4.67 -3.41 -8.05
CA GLU A 106 -4.81 -4.46 -7.05
C GLU A 106 -6.25 -5.01 -7.02
N LYS A 107 -7.28 -4.15 -7.09
CA LYS A 107 -8.69 -4.56 -7.18
C LYS A 107 -8.92 -5.49 -8.36
N ASP A 108 -8.33 -5.19 -9.53
CA ASP A 108 -8.44 -6.04 -10.72
C ASP A 108 -7.87 -7.44 -10.47
N VAL A 109 -6.70 -7.53 -9.83
CA VAL A 109 -6.05 -8.82 -9.51
C VAL A 109 -6.98 -9.66 -8.64
N TRP A 110 -7.46 -9.11 -7.52
CA TRP A 110 -8.32 -9.86 -6.60
C TRP A 110 -9.69 -10.17 -7.18
N SER A 111 -10.22 -9.33 -8.06
CA SER A 111 -11.50 -9.60 -8.76
C SER A 111 -11.39 -10.73 -9.78
N SER A 112 -10.18 -11.04 -10.24
CA SER A 112 -9.91 -12.16 -11.17
C SER A 112 -9.65 -13.50 -10.46
N ILE A 113 -9.55 -13.49 -9.13
CA ILE A 113 -9.27 -14.65 -8.30
C ILE A 113 -10.54 -15.02 -7.54
N ASP A 114 -11.05 -16.24 -7.74
CA ASP A 114 -12.15 -16.77 -6.95
C ASP A 114 -11.65 -17.64 -5.78
N GLU A 115 -12.56 -17.97 -4.86
CA GLU A 115 -12.22 -18.77 -3.67
C GLU A 115 -11.76 -20.19 -4.04
N HIS A 116 -12.35 -20.81 -5.07
CA HIS A 116 -11.97 -22.14 -5.53
C HIS A 116 -10.53 -22.18 -6.07
N PHE A 117 -10.11 -21.12 -6.77
CA PHE A 117 -8.73 -20.96 -7.22
C PHE A 117 -7.77 -20.92 -6.03
N LEU A 118 -8.09 -20.12 -5.00
CA LEU A 118 -7.28 -20.00 -3.78
C LEU A 118 -7.16 -21.35 -3.05
N GLU A 119 -8.27 -22.06 -2.88
CA GLU A 119 -8.29 -23.42 -2.33
C GLU A 119 -7.41 -24.37 -3.15
N GLY A 120 -7.51 -24.30 -4.49
CA GLY A 120 -6.74 -25.12 -5.43
C GLY A 120 -5.22 -24.92 -5.37
N ILE A 121 -4.76 -23.77 -4.83
CA ILE A 121 -3.34 -23.47 -4.58
C ILE A 121 -2.97 -23.50 -3.09
N GLY A 122 -3.86 -24.00 -2.22
CA GLY A 122 -3.60 -24.15 -0.78
C GLY A 122 -3.52 -22.83 -0.01
N LEU A 123 -4.31 -21.84 -0.42
CA LEU A 123 -4.46 -20.57 0.28
C LEU A 123 -5.83 -20.46 0.95
N THR A 124 -5.81 -20.18 2.26
CA THR A 124 -7.01 -19.81 3.02
C THR A 124 -6.96 -18.30 3.23
N ILE A 125 -7.48 -17.54 2.28
CA ILE A 125 -7.53 -16.06 2.32
C ILE A 125 -8.99 -15.65 2.15
N SER A 126 -9.47 -14.75 3.01
CA SER A 126 -10.76 -14.09 2.87
C SER A 126 -10.66 -12.98 1.81
N LEU A 127 -11.31 -13.18 0.66
CA LEU A 127 -11.36 -12.16 -0.40
C LEU A 127 -12.07 -10.89 0.11
N ASP A 128 -13.14 -11.05 0.89
CA ASP A 128 -13.86 -9.93 1.53
C ASP A 128 -12.95 -9.08 2.41
N ASP A 129 -12.11 -9.69 3.24
CA ASP A 129 -11.20 -8.93 4.11
C ASP A 129 -10.11 -8.23 3.30
N GLN A 130 -9.69 -8.83 2.18
CA GLN A 130 -8.74 -8.22 1.28
C GLN A 130 -9.34 -7.02 0.54
N PHE A 131 -10.57 -7.13 0.03
CA PHE A 131 -11.27 -6.00 -0.58
C PHE A 131 -11.52 -4.88 0.43
N LYS A 132 -11.95 -5.20 1.66
CA LYS A 132 -12.07 -4.21 2.75
C LYS A 132 -10.74 -3.51 3.04
N ARG A 133 -9.62 -4.22 2.99
CA ARG A 133 -8.28 -3.63 3.17
C ARG A 133 -7.94 -2.66 2.06
N ILE A 134 -8.16 -3.06 0.81
CA ILE A 134 -7.90 -2.23 -0.36
C ILE A 134 -8.71 -0.92 -0.28
N LEU A 135 -9.99 -0.99 0.11
CA LEU A 135 -10.83 0.19 0.32
C LEU A 135 -10.31 1.10 1.46
N ARG A 136 -9.81 0.52 2.56
CA ARG A 136 -9.20 1.32 3.64
C ARG A 136 -7.93 2.01 3.18
N ILE A 137 -7.06 1.32 2.43
CA ILE A 137 -5.83 1.92 1.87
C ILE A 137 -6.18 3.11 0.98
N GLU A 138 -7.16 2.94 0.09
CA GLU A 138 -7.67 4.01 -0.79
C GLU A 138 -8.13 5.23 0.01
N HIS A 139 -8.97 5.00 1.03
CA HIS A 139 -9.49 6.07 1.88
C HIS A 139 -8.39 6.80 2.65
N ILE A 140 -7.44 6.09 3.26
CA ILE A 140 -6.32 6.71 3.99
C ILE A 140 -5.46 7.54 3.04
N ALA A 141 -5.16 7.02 1.84
CA ALA A 141 -4.37 7.75 0.85
C ALA A 141 -5.07 9.06 0.42
N LEU A 142 -6.37 9.00 0.15
CA LEU A 142 -7.18 10.19 -0.19
C LEU A 142 -7.24 11.19 0.97
N ASN A 143 -7.35 10.74 2.22
CA ASN A 143 -7.36 11.62 3.38
C ASN A 143 -6.03 12.35 3.54
N ILE A 144 -4.90 11.64 3.42
CA ILE A 144 -3.58 12.26 3.46
C ILE A 144 -3.45 13.30 2.34
N ASN A 145 -3.84 12.93 1.11
CA ASN A 145 -3.78 13.80 -0.06
C ASN A 145 -4.61 15.08 0.13
N SER A 146 -5.85 14.94 0.61
CA SER A 146 -6.74 16.09 0.89
C SER A 146 -6.20 17.00 2.00
N THR A 147 -5.59 16.42 3.04
CA THR A 147 -4.98 17.17 4.15
C THR A 147 -3.81 18.01 3.66
N ILE A 148 -3.00 17.47 2.74
CA ILE A 148 -1.87 18.20 2.14
C ILE A 148 -2.38 19.29 1.18
N SER A 149 -3.33 18.95 0.30
CA SER A 149 -3.88 19.85 -0.73
C SER A 149 -4.72 21.01 -0.17
N SER A 150 -5.25 20.87 1.05
CA SER A 150 -6.02 21.92 1.73
C SER A 150 -5.16 23.04 2.36
N ARG A 151 -3.84 22.96 2.21
CA ARG A 151 -2.87 23.97 2.66
C ARG A 151 -2.57 24.97 1.56
#